data_AF-A0A7R8WW07-F1
#
_entry.id   AF-A0A7R8WW07-F1
#
_cell.length_a   1.000
_cell.length_b   1.000
_cell.length_c   1.000
_cell.angle_alpha   90.00
_cell.angle_beta   90.00
_cell.angle_gamma   90.00
#
_symmetry.space_group_name_H-M   'P 1'
#
loop_
_entity.id
_entity.type
_entity.pdbx_description
1 polymer ?
#
loop_
_entity_poly.entity_id
_entity_poly.type
_entity_poly.pdbx_seq_one_letter_code
_entity_poly.pdbx_strand_id
1 'polypeptide(L)'
;MASLAASVGDSESAPRLLSGTGKDDVHLLVVMTSERGLCGGFNTNIVKLAKLRIEELRAAGKTVKILTVGKKGREQLKRDYADLSVGHVDMSEVKKVGYGDAQNIARDVLGRFDDGEFDVATLFYAKFNSVISQDPTALQIIPAAYEQSGDDAAEGASTLYDYEPDEEAILADLLPRGVSTQIFAALLENGASEQ
;
A
#
# COMPACT_ATOMS: atom_id res chain seq x y z
N MET A 1 -6.07 -14.52 -7.97
CA MET A 1 -5.80 -13.12 -8.36
C MET A 1 -4.54 -13.01 -9.19
N ALA A 2 -3.40 -13.62 -8.81
CA ALA A 2 -2.17 -13.60 -9.61
C ALA A 2 -2.32 -14.18 -11.04
N SER A 3 -3.01 -15.32 -11.21
CA SER A 3 -3.28 -15.90 -12.53
C SER A 3 -4.14 -15.00 -13.44
N LEU A 4 -5.19 -14.40 -12.87
CA LEU A 4 -6.10 -13.47 -13.56
C LEU A 4 -5.41 -12.12 -13.88
N ALA A 5 -4.54 -11.65 -12.98
CA ALA A 5 -3.75 -10.45 -13.23
C ALA A 5 -2.71 -10.67 -14.33
N ALA A 6 -2.15 -11.88 -14.44
CA ALA A 6 -1.22 -12.23 -15.51
C ALA A 6 -1.91 -12.39 -16.88
N SER A 7 -3.15 -12.89 -16.94
CA SER A 7 -3.90 -12.99 -18.19
C SER A 7 -4.36 -11.63 -18.71
N VAL A 8 -4.74 -10.71 -17.81
CA VAL A 8 -5.29 -9.39 -18.17
C VAL A 8 -4.23 -8.28 -18.23
N GLY A 9 -3.11 -8.39 -17.51
CA GLY A 9 -2.17 -7.28 -17.28
C GLY A 9 -1.53 -6.65 -18.52
N ASP A 10 -1.42 -7.41 -19.61
CA ASP A 10 -0.86 -6.93 -20.90
C ASP A 10 -1.93 -6.43 -21.89
N SER A 11 -3.21 -6.42 -21.51
CA SER A 11 -4.30 -5.94 -22.39
C SER A 11 -4.47 -4.41 -22.30
N GLU A 12 -4.86 -3.77 -23.41
CA GLU A 12 -5.22 -2.34 -23.42
C GLU A 12 -6.46 -2.02 -22.55
N SER A 13 -7.25 -3.04 -22.19
CA SER A 13 -8.43 -2.94 -21.32
C SER A 13 -8.13 -3.22 -19.85
N ALA A 14 -6.87 -3.48 -19.47
CA ALA A 14 -6.50 -3.80 -18.11
C ALA A 14 -6.92 -2.68 -17.13
N PRO A 15 -7.55 -3.02 -15.98
CA PRO A 15 -7.95 -2.03 -14.99
C PRO A 15 -6.76 -1.15 -14.56
N ARG A 16 -6.99 0.17 -14.41
CA ARG A 16 -5.94 1.15 -14.06
C ARG A 16 -5.17 0.81 -12.78
N LEU A 17 -5.80 0.10 -11.85
CA LEU A 17 -5.12 -0.36 -10.63
C LEU A 17 -4.02 -1.40 -10.90
N LEU A 18 -4.05 -2.09 -12.04
CA LEU A 18 -3.04 -3.05 -12.47
C LEU A 18 -2.06 -2.42 -13.48
N SER A 19 -2.56 -1.73 -14.51
CA SER A 19 -1.74 -1.12 -15.57
C SER A 19 -1.12 0.22 -15.17
N GLY A 20 -1.62 0.86 -14.12
CA GLY A 20 -1.22 2.19 -13.68
C GLY A 20 -1.77 3.31 -14.57
N THR A 21 -1.19 4.49 -14.44
CA THR A 21 -1.54 5.67 -15.27
C THR A 21 -0.69 5.76 -16.55
N GLY A 22 0.23 4.80 -16.76
CA GLY A 22 1.28 4.90 -17.78
C GLY A 22 2.39 5.90 -17.41
N LYS A 23 2.37 6.43 -16.19
CA LYS A 23 3.37 7.37 -15.65
C LYS A 23 3.79 6.93 -14.25
N ASP A 24 4.86 7.53 -13.76
CA ASP A 24 5.38 7.39 -12.41
C ASP A 24 5.86 8.76 -11.88
N ASP A 25 5.14 9.84 -12.19
CA ASP A 25 5.59 11.20 -11.90
C ASP A 25 5.22 11.65 -10.48
N VAL A 26 4.06 11.19 -9.99
CA VAL A 26 3.54 11.54 -8.67
C VAL A 26 3.38 10.29 -7.80
N HIS A 27 4.08 10.26 -6.67
CA HIS A 27 4.08 9.14 -5.73
C HIS A 27 3.36 9.49 -4.44
N LEU A 28 2.38 8.68 -4.05
CA LEU A 28 1.75 8.71 -2.74
C LEU A 28 2.46 7.73 -1.79
N LEU A 29 3.00 8.24 -0.70
CA LEU A 29 3.59 7.45 0.37
C LEU A 29 2.57 7.37 1.51
N VAL A 30 2.03 6.18 1.73
CA VAL A 30 1.13 5.87 2.83
C VAL A 30 1.97 5.37 4.01
N VAL A 31 2.23 6.23 4.99
CA VAL A 31 3.13 5.92 6.11
C VAL A 31 2.32 5.53 7.33
N MET A 32 2.35 4.24 7.66
CA MET A 32 1.61 3.67 8.80
C MET A 32 2.51 3.55 10.02
N THR A 33 2.09 4.17 11.11
CA THR A 33 2.79 4.21 12.40
C THR A 33 1.79 4.05 13.54
N SER A 34 2.28 3.98 14.78
CA SER A 34 1.41 3.91 15.95
C SER A 34 0.91 5.29 16.40
N GLU A 35 -0.10 5.27 17.25
CA GLU A 35 -0.59 6.45 17.98
C GLU A 35 0.29 6.77 19.19
N ARG A 36 0.72 5.72 19.90
CA ARG A 36 1.48 5.83 21.14
C ARG A 36 2.98 5.73 20.89
N GLY A 37 3.75 6.37 21.76
CA GLY A 37 5.21 6.23 21.76
C GLY A 37 5.68 4.99 22.53
N LEU A 38 6.97 4.96 22.84
CA LEU A 38 7.64 3.93 23.67
C LEU A 38 7.76 2.52 23.07
N CYS A 39 7.43 2.34 21.79
CA CYS A 39 7.62 1.10 21.01
C CYS A 39 9.06 0.96 20.44
N GLY A 40 10.08 1.44 21.17
CA GLY A 40 11.47 1.40 20.72
C GLY A 40 11.71 2.05 19.34
N GLY A 41 12.34 1.29 18.44
CA GLY A 41 12.72 1.75 17.09
C GLY A 41 11.59 1.70 16.04
N PHE A 42 10.45 1.08 16.34
CA PHE A 42 9.37 0.80 15.38
C PHE A 42 8.97 2.00 14.51
N ASN A 43 8.43 3.07 15.13
CA ASN A 43 7.99 4.26 14.39
C ASN A 43 9.13 4.96 13.66
N THR A 44 10.30 5.02 14.31
CA THR A 44 11.48 5.69 13.77
C THR A 44 12.01 4.97 12.54
N ASN A 45 11.99 3.64 12.52
CA ASN A 45 12.48 2.83 11.42
C ASN A 45 11.57 2.94 10.19
N ILE A 46 10.26 2.90 10.38
CA ILE A 46 9.29 3.12 9.29
C ILE A 46 9.48 4.53 8.70
N VAL A 47 9.57 5.55 9.55
CA VAL A 47 9.76 6.94 9.09
C VAL A 47 11.12 7.11 8.41
N LYS A 48 12.20 6.50 8.89
CA LYS A 48 13.50 6.53 8.23
C LYS A 48 13.44 5.96 6.81
N LEU A 49 12.76 4.81 6.63
CA LEU A 49 12.58 4.21 5.31
C LEU A 49 11.75 5.13 4.39
N ALA A 50 10.67 5.72 4.91
CA ALA A 50 9.87 6.69 4.15
C ALA A 50 10.70 7.92 3.75
N LYS A 51 11.51 8.47 4.66
CA LYS A 51 12.42 9.61 4.37
C LYS A 51 13.44 9.27 3.28
N LEU A 52 14.05 8.09 3.34
CA LEU A 52 14.96 7.63 2.30
C LEU A 52 14.26 7.62 0.93
N ARG A 53 13.05 7.05 0.87
CA ARG A 53 12.28 7.02 -0.37
C ARG A 53 11.88 8.41 -0.87
N ILE A 54 11.54 9.34 0.02
CA ILE A 54 11.25 10.74 -0.35
C ILE A 54 12.44 11.37 -1.03
N GLU A 55 13.64 11.24 -0.45
CA GLU A 55 14.86 11.83 -1.00
C GLU A 55 15.23 11.21 -2.35
N GLU A 56 15.12 9.89 -2.49
CA GLU A 56 15.33 9.18 -3.77
C GLU A 56 14.38 9.70 -4.86
N LEU A 57 13.09 9.82 -4.56
CA LEU A 57 12.08 10.27 -5.51
C LEU A 57 12.29 11.73 -5.92
N ARG A 58 12.59 12.60 -4.95
CA ARG A 58 12.88 14.02 -5.24
C ARG A 58 14.16 14.18 -6.06
N ALA A 59 15.19 13.39 -5.78
CA ALA A 59 16.42 13.37 -6.57
C ALA A 59 16.16 12.92 -8.01
N ALA A 60 15.20 12.03 -8.23
CA ALA A 60 14.72 11.61 -9.55
C ALA A 60 13.75 12.62 -10.21
N GLY A 61 13.50 13.78 -9.60
CA GLY A 61 12.60 14.81 -10.13
C GLY A 61 11.12 14.49 -9.99
N LYS A 62 10.76 13.50 -9.14
CA LYS A 62 9.38 13.07 -8.92
C LYS A 62 8.68 13.92 -7.86
N THR A 63 7.36 14.01 -7.99
CA THR A 63 6.50 14.67 -6.99
C THR A 63 6.11 13.66 -5.92
N VAL A 64 6.22 14.05 -4.65
CA VAL A 64 5.91 13.17 -3.51
C VAL A 64 4.73 13.76 -2.73
N LYS A 65 3.76 12.90 -2.41
CA LYS A 65 2.64 13.16 -1.51
C LYS A 65 2.69 12.19 -0.34
N ILE A 66 2.30 12.62 0.85
CA ILE A 66 2.36 11.82 2.07
C ILE A 66 0.98 11.76 2.73
N LEU A 67 0.45 10.55 2.83
CA LEU A 67 -0.70 10.22 3.69
C LEU A 67 -0.18 9.50 4.93
N THR A 68 -0.45 10.05 6.11
CA THR A 68 -0.02 9.42 7.36
C THR A 68 -1.17 8.68 8.03
N VAL A 69 -0.91 7.48 8.52
CA VAL A 69 -1.82 6.72 9.39
C VAL A 69 -1.09 6.55 10.72
N GLY A 70 -1.66 7.02 11.81
CA GLY A 70 -0.96 7.05 13.10
C GLY A 70 -0.24 8.37 13.39
N LYS A 71 -0.40 8.88 14.60
CA LYS A 71 0.15 10.19 15.01
C LYS A 71 1.67 10.27 14.98
N LYS A 72 2.40 9.18 15.26
CA LYS A 72 3.87 9.22 15.41
C LYS A 72 4.61 9.48 14.10
N GLY A 73 4.11 8.94 12.99
CA GLY A 73 4.62 9.23 11.65
C GLY A 73 4.35 10.68 11.27
N ARG A 74 3.13 11.17 11.51
CA ARG A 74 2.75 12.57 11.28
C ARG A 74 3.65 13.54 12.05
N GLU A 75 3.87 13.32 13.34
CA GLU A 75 4.71 14.18 14.17
C GLU A 75 6.16 14.27 13.66
N GLN A 76 6.72 13.15 13.22
CA GLN A 76 8.10 13.08 12.74
C GLN A 76 8.27 13.63 11.32
N LEU A 77 7.32 13.37 10.42
CA LEU A 77 7.38 13.82 9.03
C LEU A 77 7.01 15.30 8.89
N LYS A 78 6.09 15.82 9.72
CA LYS A 78 5.68 17.23 9.68
C LYS A 78 6.85 18.21 9.93
N ARG A 79 7.92 17.78 10.61
CA ARG A 79 9.07 18.66 10.87
C ARG A 79 9.83 19.03 9.60
N ASP A 80 9.97 18.09 8.68
CA ASP A 80 10.85 18.22 7.52
C ASP A 80 10.06 18.22 6.18
N TYR A 81 8.84 17.67 6.16
CA TYR A 81 8.07 17.39 4.94
C TYR A 81 6.58 17.81 5.07
N ALA A 82 6.30 18.88 5.81
CA ALA A 82 4.92 19.36 6.02
C ALA A 82 4.22 19.74 4.70
N ASP A 83 4.97 20.26 3.73
CA ASP A 83 4.53 20.66 2.39
C ASP A 83 4.10 19.47 1.52
N LEU A 84 4.60 18.27 1.81
CA LEU A 84 4.25 17.05 1.09
C LEU A 84 3.00 16.35 1.66
N SER A 85 2.50 16.79 2.82
CA SER A 85 1.40 16.13 3.52
C SER A 85 0.05 16.42 2.86
N VAL A 86 -0.69 15.36 2.50
CA VAL A 86 -2.02 15.45 1.86
C VAL A 86 -3.16 14.92 2.75
N GLY A 87 -2.82 14.36 3.91
CA GLY A 87 -3.81 13.81 4.83
C GLY A 87 -3.21 13.14 6.05
N HIS A 88 -4.08 12.92 7.02
CA HIS A 88 -3.79 12.13 8.20
C HIS A 88 -5.02 11.34 8.62
N VAL A 89 -4.83 10.05 8.85
CA VAL A 89 -5.80 9.15 9.45
C VAL A 89 -5.43 8.96 10.91
N ASP A 90 -6.31 9.44 11.78
CA ASP A 90 -6.20 9.30 13.23
C ASP A 90 -6.80 7.96 13.66
N MET A 91 -6.01 7.13 14.32
CA MET A 91 -6.38 5.80 14.81
C MET A 91 -6.53 5.79 16.34
N SER A 92 -6.52 6.94 17.01
CA SER A 92 -6.51 7.03 18.49
C SER A 92 -7.78 6.47 19.15
N GLU A 93 -8.93 6.52 18.48
CA GLU A 93 -10.18 5.92 18.95
C GLU A 93 -10.33 4.44 18.58
N VAL A 94 -9.44 3.91 17.72
CA VAL A 94 -9.47 2.53 17.24
C VAL A 94 -8.76 1.62 18.25
N LYS A 95 -9.55 0.98 19.11
CA LYS A 95 -9.02 0.04 20.13
C LYS A 95 -8.52 -1.28 19.54
N LYS A 96 -9.17 -1.75 18.48
CA LYS A 96 -8.83 -2.98 17.76
C LYS A 96 -9.05 -2.73 16.29
N VAL A 97 -7.97 -2.80 15.51
CA VAL A 97 -8.02 -2.66 14.06
C VAL A 97 -8.95 -3.73 13.49
N GLY A 98 -9.97 -3.29 12.76
CA GLY A 98 -10.87 -4.13 11.98
C GLY A 98 -10.70 -3.90 10.48
N TYR A 99 -11.30 -4.78 9.69
CA TYR A 99 -11.31 -4.64 8.23
C TYR A 99 -11.99 -3.34 7.77
N GLY A 100 -12.99 -2.85 8.51
CA GLY A 100 -13.66 -1.58 8.21
C GLY A 100 -12.73 -0.37 8.26
N ASP A 101 -11.74 -0.37 9.17
CA ASP A 101 -10.74 0.71 9.27
C ASP A 101 -9.85 0.70 8.02
N ALA A 102 -9.38 -0.49 7.64
CA ALA A 102 -8.59 -0.69 6.42
C ALA A 102 -9.37 -0.28 5.16
N GLN A 103 -10.66 -0.63 5.08
CA GLN A 103 -11.52 -0.27 3.96
C GLN A 103 -11.72 1.25 3.84
N ASN A 104 -11.81 1.96 4.96
CA ASN A 104 -11.90 3.43 4.94
C ASN A 104 -10.61 4.07 4.39
N ILE A 105 -9.44 3.58 4.81
CA ILE A 105 -8.14 4.04 4.30
C ILE A 105 -8.00 3.69 2.83
N ALA A 106 -8.35 2.47 2.44
CA ALA A 106 -8.31 2.02 1.05
C ALA A 106 -9.22 2.86 0.16
N ARG A 107 -10.43 3.19 0.61
CA ARG A 107 -11.36 4.04 -0.14
C ARG A 107 -10.81 5.44 -0.37
N ASP A 108 -10.13 6.04 0.62
CA ASP A 108 -9.45 7.33 0.45
C ASP A 108 -8.32 7.24 -0.58
N VAL A 109 -7.45 6.23 -0.45
CA VAL A 109 -6.32 6.01 -1.39
C VAL A 109 -6.82 5.76 -2.82
N LEU A 110 -7.83 4.91 -2.98
CA LEU A 110 -8.43 4.57 -4.28
C LEU A 110 -9.15 5.77 -4.90
N GLY A 111 -9.93 6.52 -4.11
CA GLY A 111 -10.61 7.73 -4.61
C GLY A 111 -9.61 8.76 -5.15
N ARG A 112 -8.51 8.99 -4.43
CA ARG A 112 -7.42 9.86 -4.89
C ARG A 112 -6.73 9.36 -6.16
N PHE A 113 -6.60 8.05 -6.32
CA PHE A 113 -6.05 7.45 -7.55
C PHE A 113 -7.00 7.67 -8.74
N ASP A 114 -8.29 7.46 -8.52
CA ASP A 114 -9.33 7.66 -9.53
C ASP A 114 -9.39 9.12 -9.98
N ASP A 115 -9.24 10.06 -9.03
CA ASP A 115 -9.14 11.51 -9.25
C ASP A 115 -7.82 11.94 -9.91
N GLY A 116 -6.87 11.02 -10.12
CA GLY A 116 -5.58 11.29 -10.76
C GLY A 116 -4.63 12.09 -9.88
N GLU A 117 -4.79 12.05 -8.56
CA GLU A 117 -3.91 12.76 -7.63
C GLU A 117 -2.49 12.17 -7.58
N PHE A 118 -2.32 10.89 -7.93
CA PHE A 118 -1.03 10.22 -7.96
C PHE A 118 -1.02 9.07 -8.98
N ASP A 119 0.18 8.63 -9.35
CA ASP A 119 0.41 7.54 -10.28
C ASP A 119 0.75 6.22 -9.55
N VAL A 120 1.54 6.32 -8.48
CA VAL A 120 2.04 5.18 -7.71
C VAL A 120 1.76 5.38 -6.22
N ALA A 121 1.21 4.38 -5.54
CA ALA A 121 1.09 4.35 -4.08
C ALA A 121 1.99 3.28 -3.46
N THR A 122 2.79 3.70 -2.48
CA THR A 122 3.66 2.83 -1.70
C THR A 122 3.30 2.91 -0.22
N LEU A 123 3.09 1.76 0.39
CA LEU A 123 2.75 1.56 1.79
C LEU A 123 4.01 1.31 2.62
N PHE A 124 4.17 2.05 3.72
CA PHE A 124 5.27 1.89 4.67
C PHE A 124 4.74 1.43 6.01
N TYR A 125 5.22 0.30 6.48
CA TYR A 125 4.80 -0.34 7.73
C TYR A 125 5.96 -1.17 8.29
N ALA A 126 5.82 -1.75 9.49
CA ALA A 126 6.80 -2.75 9.96
C ALA A 126 6.20 -4.15 9.83
N LYS A 127 6.92 -5.00 9.09
CA LYS A 127 6.62 -6.41 8.99
C LYS A 127 7.03 -7.10 10.28
N PHE A 128 6.08 -7.78 10.91
CA PHE A 128 6.35 -8.51 12.14
C PHE A 128 7.12 -9.79 11.81
N ASN A 129 8.36 -9.91 12.31
CA ASN A 129 9.14 -11.13 12.21
C ASN A 129 9.18 -11.84 13.58
N SER A 130 9.50 -11.09 14.64
CA SER A 130 9.40 -11.56 16.02
C SER A 130 9.15 -10.39 16.98
N VAL A 131 9.00 -10.67 18.27
CA VAL A 131 8.90 -9.65 19.32
C VAL A 131 10.15 -8.75 19.37
N ILE A 132 11.30 -9.24 18.92
CA ILE A 132 12.58 -8.51 18.97
C ILE A 132 12.90 -7.85 17.61
N SER A 133 12.45 -8.44 16.50
CA SER A 133 12.80 -8.00 15.14
C SER A 133 11.55 -7.60 14.36
N GLN A 134 11.49 -6.35 13.96
CA GLN A 134 10.47 -5.82 13.06
C GLN A 134 11.15 -5.08 11.92
N ASP A 135 10.85 -5.48 10.69
CA ASP A 135 11.55 -5.00 9.50
C ASP A 135 10.71 -3.89 8.85
N PRO A 136 11.22 -2.64 8.77
CA PRO A 136 10.53 -1.59 8.05
C PRO A 136 10.43 -1.99 6.57
N THR A 137 9.22 -2.00 6.04
CA THR A 137 8.90 -2.52 4.72
C THR A 137 8.21 -1.45 3.88
N ALA A 138 8.57 -1.38 2.60
CA ALA A 138 7.89 -0.57 1.60
C ALA A 138 7.22 -1.51 0.59
N LEU A 139 5.90 -1.44 0.47
CA LEU A 139 5.10 -2.28 -0.42
C LEU A 139 4.34 -1.39 -1.41
N GLN A 140 4.56 -1.58 -2.70
CA GLN A 140 3.74 -0.90 -3.71
C GLN A 140 2.36 -1.55 -3.77
N ILE A 141 1.32 -0.75 -3.56
CA ILE A 141 -0.08 -1.19 -3.58
C ILE A 141 -0.82 -0.74 -4.85
N ILE A 142 -0.32 0.32 -5.50
CA ILE A 142 -0.80 0.82 -6.80
C ILE A 142 0.42 1.28 -7.62
N PRO A 143 0.57 0.88 -8.89
CA PRO A 143 -0.15 -0.23 -9.51
C PRO A 143 0.11 -1.54 -8.75
N ALA A 144 -0.91 -2.38 -8.62
CA ALA A 144 -0.87 -3.61 -7.87
C ALA A 144 0.07 -4.60 -8.57
N ALA A 145 1.21 -4.89 -7.92
CA ALA A 145 2.14 -5.91 -8.39
C ALA A 145 1.76 -7.25 -7.75
N TYR A 146 1.36 -8.22 -8.57
CA TYR A 146 1.19 -9.60 -8.16
C TYR A 146 2.43 -10.37 -8.58
N GLU A 147 3.34 -10.65 -7.64
CA GLU A 147 4.44 -11.56 -7.94
C GLU A 147 3.86 -12.95 -8.23
N GLN A 148 4.33 -13.53 -9.34
CA GLN A 148 4.08 -14.93 -9.65
C GLN A 148 4.87 -15.73 -8.63
N SER A 149 4.19 -16.27 -7.61
CA SER A 149 4.81 -17.19 -6.67
C SER A 149 5.35 -18.39 -7.45
N GLY A 150 6.66 -18.40 -7.69
CA GLY A 150 7.38 -19.36 -8.51
C GLY A 150 7.52 -20.76 -7.90
N ASP A 151 6.55 -21.22 -7.11
CA ASP A 151 6.52 -22.58 -6.54
C ASP A 151 5.30 -23.41 -6.99
N ASP A 152 4.41 -22.85 -7.83
CA ASP A 152 3.37 -23.60 -8.55
C ASP A 152 3.63 -23.58 -10.07
N ALA A 153 4.90 -23.70 -10.49
CA ALA A 153 5.22 -24.21 -11.81
C ALA A 153 4.95 -25.73 -11.87
N ALA A 154 3.72 -26.12 -11.52
CA ALA A 154 3.17 -27.38 -11.99
C ALA A 154 2.90 -27.19 -13.48
N GLU A 155 3.76 -27.80 -14.28
CA GLU A 155 3.60 -27.97 -15.72
C GLU A 155 2.15 -28.28 -16.08
N GLY A 156 1.59 -27.51 -17.02
CA GLY A 156 0.52 -28.01 -17.89
C GLY A 156 -0.86 -28.16 -17.25
N ALA A 157 -1.46 -27.05 -16.82
CA ALA A 157 -2.90 -26.88 -16.97
C ALA A 157 -3.22 -25.38 -17.04
N SER A 158 -3.32 -24.83 -18.25
CA SER A 158 -4.28 -23.75 -18.47
C SER A 158 -5.65 -24.39 -18.27
N THR A 159 -6.09 -24.53 -17.02
CA THR A 159 -7.48 -24.80 -16.73
C THR A 159 -8.25 -23.65 -17.36
N LEU A 160 -8.91 -23.93 -18.48
CA LEU A 160 -9.85 -23.03 -19.12
C LEU A 160 -11.01 -22.88 -18.13
N TYR A 161 -10.89 -21.89 -17.27
CA TYR A 161 -11.98 -21.47 -16.41
C TYR A 161 -12.87 -20.57 -17.25
N ASP A 162 -14.13 -20.96 -17.44
CA ASP A 162 -15.13 -20.04 -17.95
C ASP A 162 -15.45 -19.06 -16.80
N TYR A 163 -15.04 -17.81 -16.98
CA TYR A 163 -15.36 -16.71 -16.07
C TYR A 163 -16.66 -16.05 -16.52
N GLU A 164 -17.55 -15.78 -15.58
CA GLU A 164 -18.76 -15.01 -15.84
C GLU A 164 -18.85 -13.86 -14.82
N PRO A 165 -18.93 -12.58 -15.25
CA PRO A 165 -19.14 -12.09 -16.62
C PRO A 165 -17.91 -12.18 -17.56
N ASP A 166 -16.81 -11.51 -17.24
CA ASP A 166 -15.52 -11.63 -17.95
C ASP A 166 -14.35 -11.45 -16.97
N GLU A 167 -13.14 -11.81 -17.40
CA GLU A 167 -11.94 -11.75 -16.55
C GLU A 167 -11.63 -10.33 -16.07
N GLU A 168 -11.80 -9.35 -16.96
CA GLU A 168 -11.57 -7.94 -16.70
C GLU A 168 -12.50 -7.37 -15.63
N ALA A 169 -13.80 -7.66 -15.72
CA ALA A 169 -14.83 -7.20 -14.79
C ALA A 169 -14.65 -7.85 -13.41
N ILE A 170 -14.31 -9.14 -13.37
CA ILE A 170 -13.97 -9.82 -12.12
C ILE A 170 -12.74 -9.15 -11.49
N LEU A 171 -11.71 -8.89 -12.29
CA LEU A 171 -10.48 -8.27 -11.82
C LEU A 171 -10.74 -6.84 -11.32
N ALA A 172 -11.54 -6.04 -12.03
CA ALA A 172 -11.94 -4.70 -11.62
C ALA A 172 -12.65 -4.67 -10.25
N ASP A 173 -13.43 -5.70 -9.93
CA ASP A 173 -14.09 -5.85 -8.62
C ASP A 173 -13.15 -6.45 -7.54
N LEU A 174 -12.13 -7.19 -7.95
CA LEU A 174 -11.17 -7.84 -7.03
C LEU A 174 -10.01 -6.93 -6.64
N LEU A 175 -9.50 -6.08 -7.54
CA LEU A 175 -8.34 -5.20 -7.29
C LEU A 175 -8.57 -4.24 -6.10
N PRO A 176 -9.71 -3.52 -5.97
CA PRO A 176 -9.97 -2.68 -4.81
C PRO A 176 -9.97 -3.45 -3.48
N ARG A 177 -10.48 -4.68 -3.50
CA ARG A 177 -10.43 -5.58 -2.33
C ARG A 177 -9.02 -6.05 -2.04
N GLY A 178 -8.21 -6.29 -3.08
CA GLY A 178 -6.78 -6.59 -2.94
C GLY A 178 -6.02 -5.49 -2.19
N VAL A 179 -6.20 -4.23 -2.60
CA VAL A 179 -5.61 -3.06 -1.93
C VAL A 179 -6.09 -2.97 -0.47
N SER A 180 -7.39 -3.15 -0.22
CA SER A 180 -7.95 -3.16 1.13
C SER A 180 -7.35 -4.25 2.01
N THR A 181 -7.13 -5.45 1.46
CA THR A 181 -6.50 -6.58 2.15
C THR A 181 -5.04 -6.31 2.48
N GLN A 182 -4.27 -5.71 1.56
CA GLN A 182 -2.87 -5.34 1.80
C GLN A 182 -2.76 -4.28 2.92
N ILE A 183 -3.62 -3.27 2.88
CA ILE A 183 -3.71 -2.25 3.94
C ILE A 183 -4.10 -2.89 5.27
N PHE A 184 -5.07 -3.81 5.28
CA PHE A 184 -5.48 -4.49 6.49
C PHE A 184 -4.34 -5.34 7.08
N ALA A 185 -3.62 -6.10 6.24
CA ALA A 185 -2.47 -6.87 6.66
C ALA A 185 -1.40 -5.99 7.29
N ALA A 186 -1.04 -4.86 6.65
CA ALA A 186 -0.07 -3.92 7.20
C ALA A 186 -0.51 -3.29 8.53
N LEU A 187 -1.80 -2.96 8.69
CA LEU A 187 -2.33 -2.46 9.96
C LEU A 187 -2.26 -3.51 11.07
N LEU A 188 -2.54 -4.79 10.75
CA LEU A 188 -2.40 -5.89 11.71
C LEU A 188 -0.94 -6.12 12.08
N GLU A 189 -0.01 -6.10 11.12
CA GLU A 189 1.42 -6.26 11.37
C GLU A 189 1.98 -5.10 12.22
N ASN A 190 1.53 -3.88 11.97
CA ASN A 190 1.85 -2.73 12.81
C ASN A 190 1.30 -2.89 14.24
N GLY A 191 0.04 -3.34 14.38
CA GLY A 191 -0.58 -3.57 15.69
C GLY A 191 0.08 -4.70 16.48
N ALA A 192 0.62 -5.72 15.81
CA ALA A 192 1.43 -6.78 16.42
C ALA A 192 2.85 -6.29 16.78
N SER A 193 3.42 -5.39 15.97
CA SER A 193 4.77 -4.83 16.17
C SER A 193 4.83 -3.72 17.22
N GLU A 194 3.69 -3.06 17.53
CA GLU A 194 3.59 -2.05 18.61
C GLU A 194 3.53 -2.69 20.01
N GLN A 195 2.99 -3.91 20.14
CA GLN A 195 2.76 -4.62 21.41
C GLN A 195 4.03 -5.28 21.95
#